data_AF-A0A8S9KB12-F1
#
_entry.id   AF-A0A8S9KB12-F1
#
_cell.length_a   1.000
_cell.length_b   1.000
_cell.length_c   1.000
_cell.angle_alpha   90.00
_cell.angle_beta   90.00
_cell.angle_gamma   90.00
#
_symmetry.space_group_name_H-M   'P 1'
#
loop_
_entity.id
_entity.type
_entity.pdbx_description
1 polymer ?
#
loop_
_entity_poly.entity_id
_entity_poly.type
_entity_poly.pdbx_seq_one_letter_code
_entity_poly.pdbx_strand_id
1 'polypeptide(L)'
;MANNGPSWDGLLKWSLSHSDGASPSRPLRCLIFEFDVDLFVCVLVSEEDRQWFMEAMQGHTIDSISRMKQISQVMKMPEHLLDSQGVTTDDLEGMLDELQEHVESIDLANDLHSIGGLVPLLSYLKNSNAKIRAKAADVLTTVVQNNPRSQQLVMEANGFEPLLTNFITDPDIRVRTKALGAISSLIRHNQQGITAFRLANGYAGLRDALVSDTVRFQR
;
A
#
# COMPACT_ATOMS: atom_id res chain seq x y z
N MET A 1 8.85 -23.44 -31.34
CA MET A 1 7.83 -23.04 -30.33
C MET A 1 8.01 -21.56 -30.11
N ALA A 2 7.10 -20.73 -30.63
CA ALA A 2 7.22 -19.28 -30.60
C ALA A 2 6.80 -18.75 -29.23
N ASN A 3 7.66 -17.94 -28.62
CA ASN A 3 7.47 -17.32 -27.32
C ASN A 3 6.83 -15.94 -27.56
N ASN A 4 5.50 -15.84 -27.46
CA ASN A 4 4.77 -14.58 -27.62
C ASN A 4 4.84 -13.76 -26.32
N GLY A 5 5.86 -12.90 -26.21
CA GLY A 5 5.85 -11.81 -25.23
C GLY A 5 4.84 -10.71 -25.60
N PRO A 6 4.45 -9.82 -24.67
CA PRO A 6 3.50 -8.74 -24.92
C PRO A 6 3.98 -7.86 -26.09
N SER A 7 3.06 -7.49 -27.00
CA SER A 7 3.36 -6.64 -28.15
C SER A 7 3.55 -5.19 -27.72
N TRP A 8 4.80 -4.82 -27.42
CA TRP A 8 5.22 -3.46 -27.04
C TRP A 8 5.02 -2.43 -28.17
N ASP A 9 4.95 -2.88 -29.43
CA ASP A 9 4.75 -2.04 -30.61
C ASP A 9 3.41 -1.28 -30.60
N GLY A 10 2.36 -1.87 -30.05
CA GLY A 10 1.05 -1.22 -29.95
C GLY A 10 1.03 -0.07 -28.93
N LEU A 11 1.71 -0.27 -27.80
CA LEU A 11 1.85 0.71 -26.71
C LEU A 11 2.75 1.89 -27.12
N LEU A 12 3.85 1.60 -27.84
CA LEU A 12 4.74 2.63 -28.38
C LEU A 12 4.04 3.51 -29.42
N LYS A 13 3.26 2.92 -30.34
CA LYS A 13 2.47 3.67 -31.32
C LYS A 13 1.41 4.57 -30.67
N TRP A 14 0.76 4.09 -29.60
CA TRP A 14 -0.21 4.87 -28.86
C TRP A 14 0.43 6.04 -28.11
N SER A 15 1.60 5.84 -27.50
CA SER A 15 2.32 6.91 -26.79
C SER A 15 2.82 8.01 -27.73
N LEU A 16 3.31 7.63 -28.91
CA LEU A 16 3.78 8.57 -29.93
C LEU A 16 2.65 9.44 -30.49
N SER A 17 1.42 8.93 -30.55
CA SER A 17 0.27 9.69 -31.05
C SER A 17 -0.33 10.67 -30.05
N HIS A 18 0.11 10.66 -28.78
CA HIS A 18 -0.47 11.47 -27.70
C HIS A 18 0.53 12.45 -27.07
N SER A 19 1.76 12.56 -27.58
CA SER A 19 2.76 13.52 -27.09
C SER A 19 2.67 14.85 -27.84
N ASP A 20 1.51 15.51 -27.79
CA ASP A 20 1.35 16.89 -28.23
C ASP A 20 1.37 17.83 -27.02
N GLY A 21 2.34 18.75 -27.01
CA GLY A 21 2.21 20.05 -26.35
C GLY A 21 2.93 20.28 -25.03
N ALA A 22 4.23 20.55 -25.08
CA ALA A 22 4.85 21.60 -24.26
C ALA A 22 6.10 22.16 -24.99
N SER A 23 5.99 23.39 -25.48
CA SER A 23 7.04 24.13 -26.18
C SER A 23 7.81 25.07 -25.21
N PRO A 24 8.83 25.87 -25.60
CA PRO A 24 10.25 25.59 -25.35
C PRO A 24 11.00 26.75 -24.60
N SER A 25 12.27 26.55 -24.25
CA SER A 25 13.22 27.60 -23.82
C SER A 25 14.64 27.04 -24.01
N ARG A 26 15.63 27.62 -24.69
CA ARG A 26 15.91 28.90 -25.36
C ARG A 26 17.10 28.64 -26.33
N PRO A 27 17.44 29.56 -27.24
CA PRO A 27 18.08 29.23 -28.51
C PRO A 27 19.61 29.21 -28.41
N LEU A 28 20.26 28.27 -29.10
CA LEU A 28 21.64 28.43 -29.53
C LEU A 28 21.71 28.45 -31.04
N ARG A 29 22.47 29.44 -31.49
CA ARG A 29 22.51 30.03 -32.81
C ARG A 29 23.01 29.03 -33.85
N CYS A 30 22.29 29.03 -34.96
CA CYS A 30 22.60 28.38 -36.22
C CYS A 30 24.03 28.71 -36.73
N LEU A 31 24.79 27.68 -37.10
CA LEU A 31 25.71 27.74 -38.24
C LEU A 31 25.36 26.55 -39.15
N ILE A 32 24.63 26.85 -40.21
CA ILE A 32 24.49 25.99 -41.37
C ILE A 32 25.88 25.91 -42.02
N PHE A 33 26.44 24.71 -42.07
CA PHE A 33 27.22 24.28 -43.22
C PHE A 33 26.49 23.09 -43.82
N GLU A 34 26.08 23.24 -45.07
CA GLU A 34 25.59 22.17 -45.93
C GLU A 34 26.64 21.05 -45.96
N PHE A 35 26.26 19.85 -45.52
CA PHE A 35 26.44 18.57 -46.21
C PHE A 35 25.97 17.42 -45.28
N ASP A 36 25.40 16.39 -45.90
CA ASP A 36 24.85 15.14 -45.35
C ASP A 36 23.41 15.15 -44.80
N VAL A 37 22.53 14.54 -45.61
CA VAL A 37 21.13 14.22 -45.34
C VAL A 37 21.08 12.85 -44.65
N ASP A 38 21.58 12.75 -43.42
CA ASP A 38 21.48 11.54 -42.60
C ASP A 38 21.23 11.90 -41.12
N LEU A 39 20.25 12.78 -40.89
CA LEU A 39 19.80 13.14 -39.55
C LEU A 39 18.30 12.88 -39.41
N PHE A 40 17.93 11.61 -39.42
CA PHE A 40 16.67 11.19 -38.81
C PHE A 40 16.99 10.63 -37.42
N VAL A 41 16.52 11.38 -36.43
CA VAL A 41 16.77 11.30 -35.00
C VAL A 41 16.33 9.94 -34.44
N CYS A 42 17.18 8.92 -34.58
CA CYS A 42 17.27 7.84 -33.61
C CYS A 42 18.14 8.35 -32.46
N VAL A 43 17.56 9.09 -31.52
CA VAL A 43 18.08 9.06 -30.15
C VAL A 43 17.82 7.63 -29.68
N LEU A 44 18.75 6.75 -30.01
CA LEU A 44 18.92 5.47 -29.36
C LEU A 44 18.94 5.80 -27.87
N VAL A 45 17.88 5.42 -27.16
CA VAL A 45 17.93 5.37 -25.69
C VAL A 45 19.19 4.59 -25.38
N SER A 46 20.21 5.28 -24.87
CA SER A 46 21.51 4.68 -24.68
C SER A 46 21.35 3.55 -23.66
N GLU A 47 22.21 2.54 -23.73
CA GLU A 47 22.18 1.46 -22.74
C GLU A 47 22.35 2.05 -21.32
N GLU A 48 23.07 3.17 -21.20
CA GLU A 48 23.20 4.01 -20.00
C GLU A 48 21.86 4.65 -19.56
N ASP A 49 21.02 5.16 -20.46
CA ASP A 49 19.69 5.70 -20.12
C ASP A 49 18.73 4.60 -19.65
N ARG A 50 18.83 3.40 -20.24
CA ARG A 50 18.07 2.22 -19.81
C ARG A 50 18.57 1.70 -18.46
N GLN A 51 19.89 1.74 -18.23
CA GLN A 51 20.52 1.38 -16.96
C GLN A 51 20.12 2.38 -15.88
N TRP A 52 20.23 3.69 -16.15
CA TRP A 52 19.77 4.78 -15.28
C TRP A 52 18.29 4.65 -14.95
N PHE A 53 17.44 4.31 -15.92
CA PHE A 53 16.01 4.11 -15.69
C PHE A 53 15.74 2.90 -14.79
N MET A 54 16.42 1.77 -15.04
CA MET A 54 16.33 0.60 -14.16
C MET A 54 16.92 0.87 -12.78
N GLU A 55 17.99 1.63 -12.67
CA GLU A 55 18.66 2.01 -11.43
C GLU A 55 17.84 3.03 -10.63
N ALA A 56 17.16 3.98 -11.30
CA ALA A 56 16.22 4.90 -10.68
C ALA A 56 14.94 4.19 -10.21
N MET A 57 14.45 3.19 -10.97
CA MET A 57 13.34 2.32 -10.56
C MET A 57 13.72 1.35 -9.43
N GLN A 58 14.93 0.80 -9.46
CA GLN A 58 15.44 -0.12 -8.43
C GLN A 58 15.87 0.62 -7.16
N GLY A 59 16.49 1.79 -7.27
CA GLY A 59 16.92 2.61 -6.15
C GLY A 59 15.76 3.07 -5.26
N HIS A 60 14.62 3.40 -5.87
CA HIS A 60 13.41 3.78 -5.11
C HIS A 60 12.70 2.58 -4.42
N THR A 61 12.76 1.39 -5.02
CA THR A 61 12.05 0.19 -4.53
C THR A 61 12.86 -0.61 -3.51
N ILE A 62 14.18 -0.68 -3.68
CA ILE A 62 15.10 -1.37 -2.75
C ILE A 62 15.16 -0.67 -1.39
N ASP A 63 15.05 0.67 -1.36
CA ASP A 63 14.96 1.43 -0.11
C ASP A 63 13.66 1.13 0.63
N SER A 64 12.53 1.09 -0.09
CA SER A 64 11.20 0.84 0.50
C SER A 64 11.11 -0.53 1.19
N ILE A 65 11.56 -1.61 0.54
CA ILE A 65 11.53 -2.96 1.16
C ILE A 65 12.47 -3.03 2.38
N SER A 66 13.65 -2.40 2.28
CA SER A 66 14.61 -2.35 3.38
C SER A 66 14.05 -1.57 4.56
N ARG A 67 13.38 -0.45 4.30
CA ARG A 67 12.73 0.37 5.31
C ARG A 67 11.55 -0.33 5.96
N MET A 68 10.69 -0.98 5.18
CA MET A 68 9.60 -1.82 5.70
C MET A 68 10.12 -2.95 6.58
N LYS A 69 11.28 -3.54 6.27
CA LYS A 69 11.92 -4.56 7.13
C LYS A 69 12.35 -3.98 8.47
N GLN A 70 12.93 -2.78 8.48
CA GLN A 70 13.29 -2.08 9.74
C GLN A 70 12.04 -1.79 10.57
N ILE A 71 10.99 -1.23 9.96
CA ILE A 71 9.70 -0.98 10.64
C ILE A 71 9.14 -2.28 11.20
N SER A 72 9.17 -3.36 10.41
CA SER A 72 8.72 -4.69 10.84
C SER A 72 9.53 -5.25 12.01
N GLN A 73 10.81 -4.90 12.12
CA GLN A 73 11.66 -5.30 13.25
C GLN A 73 11.30 -4.51 14.51
N VAL A 74 11.05 -3.21 14.40
CA VAL A 74 10.55 -2.39 15.52
C VAL A 74 9.19 -2.92 16.00
N MET A 75 8.27 -3.27 15.09
CA MET A 75 6.97 -3.85 15.46
C MET A 75 7.05 -5.20 16.19
N LYS A 76 8.15 -5.94 16.03
CA LYS A 76 8.38 -7.22 16.73
C LYS A 76 8.93 -7.01 18.15
N MET A 77 9.37 -5.81 18.49
CA MET A 77 9.93 -5.54 19.81
C MET A 77 8.81 -5.50 20.85
N PRO A 78 9.03 -6.09 22.03
CA PRO A 78 8.13 -5.93 23.16
C PRO A 78 7.94 -4.46 23.56
N GLU A 79 6.71 -4.08 23.92
CA GLU A 79 6.35 -2.70 24.31
C GLU A 79 7.27 -2.14 25.42
N HIS A 80 7.60 -2.94 26.44
CA HIS A 80 8.49 -2.50 27.53
C HIS A 80 9.90 -2.12 27.06
N LEU A 81 10.40 -2.70 25.96
CA LEU A 81 11.69 -2.32 25.39
C LEU A 81 11.58 -1.02 24.62
N LEU A 82 10.48 -0.80 23.90
CA LEU A 82 10.19 0.45 23.22
C LEU A 82 10.09 1.61 24.23
N ASP A 83 9.40 1.38 25.35
CA ASP A 83 9.30 2.33 26.45
C ASP A 83 10.68 2.65 27.05
N SER A 84 11.52 1.62 27.26
CA SER A 84 12.89 1.80 27.78
C SER A 84 13.80 2.58 26.84
N GLN A 85 13.51 2.56 25.53
CA GLN A 85 14.21 3.33 24.51
C GLN A 85 13.62 4.74 24.33
N GLY A 86 12.58 5.08 25.08
CA GLY A 86 11.90 6.38 25.00
C GLY A 86 11.05 6.54 23.74
N VAL A 87 10.67 5.45 23.07
CA VAL A 87 9.77 5.48 21.91
C VAL A 87 8.38 5.86 22.39
N THR A 88 7.85 6.96 21.87
CA THR A 88 6.52 7.43 22.25
C THR A 88 5.42 6.82 21.38
N THR A 89 4.16 6.97 21.81
CA THR A 89 3.02 6.60 20.96
C THR A 89 3.01 7.36 19.64
N ASP A 90 3.37 8.65 19.65
CA ASP A 90 3.36 9.46 18.43
C ASP A 90 4.47 9.02 17.46
N ASP A 91 5.62 8.54 17.96
CA ASP A 91 6.66 7.93 17.12
C ASP A 91 6.17 6.62 16.46
N LEU A 92 5.42 5.79 17.20
CA LEU A 92 4.81 4.57 16.66
C LEU A 92 3.72 4.89 15.63
N GLU A 93 2.93 5.94 15.86
CA GLU A 93 1.93 6.42 14.90
C GLU A 93 2.62 6.86 13.59
N GLY A 94 3.67 7.68 13.68
CA GLY A 94 4.45 8.12 12.52
C GLY A 94 5.15 6.98 11.78
N MET A 95 5.66 5.99 12.50
CA MET A 95 6.23 4.78 11.89
C MET A 95 5.17 3.98 11.12
N LEU A 96 3.95 3.90 11.62
CA LEU A 96 2.84 3.25 10.92
C LEU A 96 2.30 4.10 9.77
N ASP A 97 2.41 5.44 9.84
CA ASP A 97 2.15 6.34 8.70
C ASP A 97 3.10 6.02 7.55
N GLU A 98 4.40 5.97 7.83
CA GLU A 98 5.43 5.61 6.85
C GLU A 98 5.20 4.20 6.26
N LEU A 99 4.83 3.22 7.10
CA LEU A 99 4.47 1.90 6.61
C LEU A 99 3.26 1.94 5.67
N GLN A 100 2.27 2.78 5.96
CA GLN A 100 1.08 2.94 5.13
C GLN A 100 1.45 3.42 3.73
N GLU A 101 2.31 4.44 3.63
CA GLU A 101 2.76 5.01 2.35
C GLU A 101 3.43 3.95 1.48
N HIS A 102 4.27 3.09 2.08
CA HIS A 102 4.90 2.01 1.32
C HIS A 102 3.88 0.96 0.82
N VAL A 103 2.92 0.56 1.65
CA VAL A 103 1.93 -0.48 1.29
C VAL A 103 0.79 0.03 0.41
N GLU A 104 0.78 1.31 0.01
CA GLU A 104 -0.09 1.80 -1.07
C GLU A 104 0.24 1.13 -2.41
N SER A 105 1.49 0.71 -2.60
CA SER A 105 1.86 -0.17 -3.70
C SER A 105 1.42 -1.60 -3.43
N ILE A 106 0.65 -2.18 -4.36
CA ILE A 106 0.15 -3.57 -4.27
C ILE A 106 1.30 -4.57 -4.13
N ASP A 107 2.43 -4.33 -4.81
CA ASP A 107 3.60 -5.20 -4.73
C ASP A 107 4.24 -5.17 -3.33
N LEU A 108 4.43 -3.96 -2.78
CA LEU A 108 4.98 -3.79 -1.44
C LEU A 108 4.02 -4.31 -0.35
N ALA A 109 2.71 -4.15 -0.53
CA ALA A 109 1.70 -4.75 0.34
C ALA A 109 1.82 -6.28 0.39
N ASN A 110 2.05 -6.92 -0.76
CA ASN A 110 2.28 -8.36 -0.83
C ASN A 110 3.62 -8.77 -0.19
N ASP A 111 4.66 -7.95 -0.34
CA ASP A 111 5.96 -8.17 0.28
C ASP A 111 5.95 -8.00 1.80
N LEU A 112 5.03 -7.19 2.37
CA LEU A 112 4.87 -7.04 3.82
C LEU A 112 4.71 -8.38 4.54
N HIS A 113 3.97 -9.32 3.94
CA HIS A 113 3.85 -10.66 4.49
C HIS A 113 5.17 -11.44 4.38
N SER A 114 5.81 -11.40 3.21
CA SER A 114 7.08 -12.11 2.92
C SER A 114 8.21 -11.68 3.85
N ILE A 115 8.27 -10.40 4.23
CA ILE A 115 9.25 -9.88 5.20
C ILE A 115 8.85 -10.11 6.67
N GLY A 116 7.69 -10.72 6.90
CA GLY A 116 7.16 -11.03 8.23
C GLY A 116 6.68 -9.81 9.00
N GLY A 117 6.21 -8.77 8.31
CA GLY A 117 5.61 -7.56 8.91
C GLY A 117 4.11 -7.66 9.14
N LEU A 118 3.40 -8.57 8.45
CA LEU A 118 1.95 -8.71 8.58
C LEU A 118 1.51 -9.15 9.98
N VAL A 119 2.13 -10.19 10.55
CA VAL A 119 1.75 -10.72 11.87
C VAL A 119 1.96 -9.66 12.98
N PRO A 120 3.10 -8.94 13.04
CA PRO A 120 3.26 -7.80 13.94
C PRO A 120 2.19 -6.73 13.76
N LEU A 121 1.87 -6.34 12.51
CA LEU A 121 0.80 -5.37 12.24
C LEU A 121 -0.55 -5.84 12.79
N LEU A 122 -0.90 -7.12 12.65
CA LEU A 122 -2.12 -7.68 13.23
C LEU A 122 -2.12 -7.67 14.75
N SER A 123 -0.95 -7.86 15.39
CA SER A 123 -0.83 -7.77 16.85
C SER A 123 -1.10 -6.35 17.37
N TYR A 124 -0.76 -5.32 16.59
CA TYR A 124 -1.00 -3.92 16.93
C TYR A 124 -2.49 -3.56 16.96
N LEU A 125 -3.36 -4.35 16.33
CA LEU A 125 -4.82 -4.23 16.50
C LEU A 125 -5.26 -4.50 17.95
N LYS A 126 -4.43 -5.14 18.78
CA LYS A 126 -4.69 -5.42 20.20
C LYS A 126 -3.85 -4.56 21.15
N ASN A 127 -3.18 -3.52 20.62
CA ASN A 127 -2.34 -2.62 21.41
C ASN A 127 -3.14 -1.86 22.48
N SER A 128 -2.50 -1.54 23.61
CA SER A 128 -3.14 -0.81 24.71
C SER A 128 -3.64 0.58 24.30
N ASN A 129 -2.97 1.23 23.34
CA ASN A 129 -3.28 2.57 22.88
C ASN A 129 -4.28 2.57 21.70
N ALA A 130 -5.37 3.32 21.85
CA ALA A 130 -6.41 3.43 20.82
C ALA A 130 -5.92 4.06 19.51
N LYS A 131 -4.98 5.02 19.55
CA LYS A 131 -4.40 5.61 18.34
C LYS A 131 -3.69 4.55 17.50
N ILE A 132 -2.89 3.71 18.15
CA ILE A 132 -2.14 2.64 17.50
C ILE A 132 -3.08 1.58 16.92
N ARG A 133 -4.12 1.18 17.65
CA ARG A 133 -5.14 0.25 17.12
C ARG A 133 -5.84 0.82 15.88
N ALA A 134 -6.24 2.10 15.93
CA ALA A 134 -6.90 2.78 14.81
C ALA A 134 -5.96 2.87 13.60
N LYS A 135 -4.69 3.24 13.83
CA LYS A 135 -3.70 3.36 12.77
C LYS A 135 -3.34 2.01 12.15
N ALA A 136 -3.16 0.97 12.96
CA ALA A 136 -2.91 -0.39 12.45
C ALA A 136 -4.07 -0.89 11.58
N ALA A 137 -5.32 -0.62 11.97
CA ALA A 137 -6.48 -0.93 11.13
C ALA A 137 -6.51 -0.12 9.82
N ASP A 138 -6.00 1.11 9.82
CA ASP A 138 -5.87 1.95 8.62
C ASP A 138 -4.83 1.37 7.66
N VAL A 139 -3.62 1.05 8.15
CA VAL A 139 -2.58 0.38 7.35
C VAL A 139 -3.12 -0.91 6.76
N LEU A 140 -3.81 -1.72 7.57
CA LEU A 140 -4.38 -2.98 7.12
C LEU A 140 -5.47 -2.78 6.05
N THR A 141 -6.22 -1.68 6.12
CA THR A 141 -7.19 -1.30 5.08
C THR A 141 -6.48 -1.12 3.74
N THR A 142 -5.38 -0.35 3.71
CA THR A 142 -4.57 -0.14 2.50
C THR A 142 -4.00 -1.46 1.97
N VAL A 143 -3.44 -2.31 2.84
CA VAL A 143 -2.84 -3.60 2.46
C VAL A 143 -3.83 -4.51 1.72
N VAL A 144 -5.08 -4.57 2.18
CA VAL A 144 -6.10 -5.49 1.62
C VAL A 144 -6.98 -4.85 0.54
N GLN A 145 -6.90 -3.53 0.36
CA GLN A 145 -7.75 -2.81 -0.58
C GLN A 145 -7.46 -3.24 -2.02
N ASN A 146 -8.47 -3.83 -2.67
CA ASN A 146 -8.37 -4.35 -4.04
C ASN A 146 -7.20 -5.33 -4.24
N ASN A 147 -6.77 -6.03 -3.19
CA ASN A 147 -5.64 -6.95 -3.21
C ASN A 147 -6.04 -8.36 -2.73
N PRO A 148 -6.49 -9.25 -3.64
CA PRO A 148 -6.95 -10.60 -3.29
C PRO A 148 -5.90 -11.45 -2.57
N ARG A 149 -4.61 -11.28 -2.92
CA ARG A 149 -3.52 -12.01 -2.28
C ARG A 149 -3.36 -11.60 -0.82
N SER A 150 -3.31 -10.30 -0.55
CA SER A 150 -3.21 -9.79 0.83
C SER A 150 -4.48 -10.07 1.64
N GLN A 151 -5.67 -10.00 1.01
CA GLN A 151 -6.92 -10.42 1.65
C GLN A 151 -6.85 -11.88 2.15
N GLN A 152 -6.37 -12.80 1.30
CA GLN A 152 -6.22 -14.21 1.68
C GLN A 152 -5.21 -14.38 2.83
N LEU A 153 -4.04 -13.75 2.72
CA LEU A 153 -2.99 -13.82 3.76
C LEU A 153 -3.48 -13.30 5.13
N VAL A 154 -4.30 -12.24 5.13
CA VAL A 154 -4.92 -11.71 6.36
C VAL A 154 -5.94 -12.69 6.94
N MET A 155 -6.74 -13.34 6.10
CA MET A 155 -7.68 -14.37 6.57
C MET A 155 -6.96 -15.58 7.16
N GLU A 156 -5.88 -16.05 6.53
CA GLU A 156 -5.06 -17.17 7.00
C GLU A 156 -4.33 -16.85 8.31
N ALA A 157 -3.92 -15.59 8.51
CA ALA A 157 -3.29 -15.12 9.73
C ALA A 157 -4.29 -14.78 10.86
N ASN A 158 -5.57 -15.16 10.73
CA ASN A 158 -6.65 -14.83 11.67
C ASN A 158 -6.82 -13.32 11.93
N GLY A 159 -6.48 -12.46 10.97
CA GLY A 159 -6.59 -11.01 11.10
C GLY A 159 -8.03 -10.49 11.11
N PHE A 160 -9.01 -11.31 10.69
CA PHE A 160 -10.43 -10.95 10.72
C PHE A 160 -10.99 -10.83 12.16
N GLU A 161 -10.58 -11.71 13.08
CA GLU A 161 -11.11 -11.73 14.45
C GLU A 161 -10.79 -10.44 15.23
N PRO A 162 -9.54 -9.95 15.27
CA PRO A 162 -9.19 -8.70 15.96
C PRO A 162 -9.94 -7.50 15.38
N LEU A 163 -10.10 -7.45 14.05
CA LEU A 163 -10.85 -6.39 13.38
C LEU A 163 -12.31 -6.38 13.80
N LEU A 164 -12.96 -7.56 13.83
CA LEU A 164 -14.34 -7.66 14.24
C LEU A 164 -14.53 -7.29 15.72
N THR A 165 -13.64 -7.77 16.59
CA THR A 165 -13.64 -7.42 18.02
C THR A 165 -13.50 -5.91 18.20
N ASN A 166 -12.57 -5.26 17.50
CA ASN A 166 -12.39 -3.81 17.53
C ASN A 166 -13.62 -3.06 17.01
N PHE A 167 -14.25 -3.52 15.93
CA PHE A 167 -15.46 -2.89 15.40
C PHE A 167 -16.64 -2.93 16.40
N ILE A 168 -16.85 -4.08 17.05
CA ILE A 168 -18.00 -4.31 17.93
C ILE A 168 -17.78 -3.71 19.32
N THR A 169 -16.60 -3.88 19.90
CA THR A 169 -16.37 -3.71 21.35
C THR A 169 -15.43 -2.57 21.74
N ASP A 170 -14.66 -1.99 20.81
CA ASP A 170 -13.69 -0.96 21.16
C ASP A 170 -14.37 0.31 21.70
N PRO A 171 -13.90 0.91 22.81
CA PRO A 171 -14.48 2.13 23.34
C PRO A 171 -14.21 3.37 22.47
N ASP A 172 -13.12 3.41 21.69
CA ASP A 172 -12.78 4.54 20.83
C ASP A 172 -13.48 4.39 19.47
N ILE A 173 -14.37 5.33 19.17
CA ILE A 173 -15.10 5.36 17.91
C ILE A 173 -14.21 5.35 16.67
N ARG A 174 -13.02 5.98 16.74
CA ARG A 174 -12.08 6.02 15.61
C ARG A 174 -11.56 4.63 15.31
N VAL A 175 -11.24 3.84 16.34
CA VAL A 175 -10.83 2.44 16.18
C VAL A 175 -11.95 1.65 15.52
N ARG A 176 -13.19 1.79 16.01
CA ARG A 176 -14.33 1.07 15.43
C ARG A 176 -14.57 1.45 13.97
N THR A 177 -14.48 2.73 13.61
CA THR A 177 -14.63 3.21 12.22
C THR A 177 -13.52 2.67 11.31
N LYS A 178 -12.26 2.71 11.75
CA LYS A 178 -11.12 2.19 10.98
C LYS A 178 -11.19 0.67 10.83
N ALA A 179 -11.57 -0.05 11.89
CA ALA A 179 -11.79 -1.48 11.85
C ALA A 179 -12.91 -1.88 10.87
N LEU A 180 -14.03 -1.13 10.85
CA LEU A 180 -15.09 -1.35 9.86
C LEU A 180 -14.61 -1.10 8.42
N GLY A 181 -13.81 -0.05 8.20
CA GLY A 181 -13.17 0.22 6.92
C GLY A 181 -12.29 -0.94 6.45
N ALA A 182 -11.44 -1.45 7.33
CA ALA A 182 -10.59 -2.61 7.07
C ALA A 182 -11.41 -3.86 6.75
N ILE A 183 -12.46 -4.14 7.53
CA ILE A 183 -13.38 -5.26 7.26
C ILE A 183 -14.02 -5.10 5.89
N SER A 184 -14.53 -3.90 5.55
CA SER A 184 -15.15 -3.65 4.26
C SER A 184 -14.20 -3.92 3.11
N SER A 185 -12.94 -3.51 3.21
CA SER A 185 -11.92 -3.79 2.19
C SER A 185 -11.53 -5.26 2.17
N LEU A 186 -11.47 -5.93 3.32
CA LEU A 186 -11.08 -7.33 3.45
C LEU A 186 -12.10 -8.31 2.85
N ILE A 187 -13.40 -8.02 3.00
CA ILE A 187 -14.48 -8.89 2.52
C ILE A 187 -14.92 -8.59 1.09
N ARG A 188 -14.57 -7.41 0.55
CA ARG A 188 -14.95 -7.00 -0.81
C ARG A 188 -14.37 -7.97 -1.83
N HIS A 189 -15.24 -8.57 -2.65
CA HIS A 189 -14.88 -9.59 -3.63
C HIS A 189 -14.14 -10.81 -3.05
N ASN A 190 -14.24 -11.04 -1.74
CA ASN A 190 -13.60 -12.15 -1.02
C ASN A 190 -14.66 -13.03 -0.34
N GLN A 191 -14.98 -14.16 -0.95
CA GLN A 191 -16.03 -15.07 -0.47
C GLN A 191 -15.75 -15.66 0.92
N GLN A 192 -14.47 -15.90 1.25
CA GLN A 192 -14.06 -16.38 2.57
C GLN A 192 -14.35 -15.31 3.62
N GLY A 193 -13.98 -14.06 3.35
CA GLY A 193 -14.26 -12.91 4.20
C GLY A 193 -15.76 -12.67 4.43
N ILE A 194 -16.57 -12.73 3.36
CA ILE A 194 -18.03 -12.59 3.45
C ILE A 194 -18.64 -13.69 4.33
N THR A 195 -18.17 -14.93 4.17
CA THR A 195 -18.65 -16.06 4.95
C THR A 195 -18.27 -15.91 6.42
N ALA A 196 -17.03 -15.53 6.71
CA ALA A 196 -16.56 -15.26 8.07
C ALA A 196 -17.38 -14.14 8.74
N PHE A 197 -17.63 -13.04 8.03
CA PHE A 197 -18.44 -11.93 8.52
C PHE A 197 -19.88 -12.33 8.84
N ARG A 198 -20.48 -13.20 8.01
CA ARG A 198 -21.80 -13.75 8.28
C ARG A 198 -21.81 -14.65 9.52
N LEU A 199 -20.87 -15.59 9.60
CA LEU A 199 -20.78 -16.55 10.70
C LEU A 199 -20.52 -15.88 12.05
N ALA A 200 -19.77 -14.78 12.05
CA ALA A 200 -19.47 -14.00 13.24
C ALA A 200 -20.54 -12.94 13.57
N ASN A 201 -21.74 -13.04 12.96
CA ASN A 201 -22.87 -12.14 13.17
C ASN A 201 -22.55 -10.64 12.90
N GLY A 202 -21.61 -10.37 11.99
CA GLY A 202 -21.15 -9.00 11.70
C GLY A 202 -22.26 -8.07 11.19
N TYR A 203 -23.27 -8.61 10.49
CA TYR A 203 -24.43 -7.82 10.02
C TYR A 203 -25.27 -7.25 11.17
N ALA A 204 -25.39 -7.96 12.29
CA ALA A 204 -26.05 -7.42 13.47
C ALA A 204 -25.26 -6.25 14.04
N GLY A 205 -23.93 -6.38 14.15
CA GLY A 205 -23.05 -5.28 14.55
C GLY A 205 -23.15 -4.06 13.63
N LEU A 206 -23.27 -4.28 12.31
CA LEU A 206 -23.47 -3.19 11.34
C LEU A 206 -24.82 -2.49 11.53
N ARG A 207 -25.91 -3.26 11.70
CA ARG A 207 -27.24 -2.69 12.00
C ARG A 207 -27.18 -1.85 13.27
N ASP A 208 -26.59 -2.37 14.33
CA ASP A 208 -26.52 -1.69 15.62
C ASP A 208 -25.65 -0.42 15.54
N ALA A 209 -24.58 -0.44 14.74
CA ALA A 209 -23.77 0.74 14.44
C ALA A 209 -24.54 1.82 13.67
N LEU A 210 -25.36 1.43 12.69
CA LEU A 210 -26.18 2.36 11.90
C LEU A 210 -27.31 3.01 12.71
N VAL A 211 -27.89 2.28 13.67
CA VAL A 211 -28.92 2.81 14.58
C VAL A 211 -28.32 3.73 15.64
N SER A 212 -27.02 3.60 15.94
CA SER A 212 -26.36 4.48 16.92
C SER A 212 -26.34 5.93 16.44
N ASP A 213 -26.40 6.90 17.37
CA ASP A 213 -26.31 8.35 17.10
C ASP A 213 -24.92 8.80 16.57
N THR A 214 -24.05 7.84 16.25
CA THR A 214 -22.69 8.13 15.86
C THR A 214 -22.63 8.47 14.37
N VAL A 215 -22.58 9.76 14.06
CA VAL A 215 -22.53 10.29 12.68
C VAL A 215 -21.44 9.65 11.81
N ARG A 216 -20.32 9.22 12.41
CA ARG A 216 -19.21 8.57 11.68
C ARG A 216 -19.57 7.22 11.07
N PHE A 217 -20.61 6.53 11.54
CA PHE A 217 -21.09 5.29 10.93
C PHE A 217 -22.23 5.49 9.93
N GLN A 218 -22.83 6.68 9.89
CA GLN A 218 -23.99 7.01 9.06
C GLN A 218 -23.62 7.72 7.75
N ARG A 219 -22.33 7.98 7.52
CA ARG A 219 -21.79 8.60 6.29
C ARG A 219 -21.02 7.56 5.50
#